data_AF-A0A5J6SEQ5-F1
#
_entry.id   AF-A0A5J6SEQ5-F1
#
_cell.length_a   1.000
_cell.length_b   1.000
_cell.length_c   1.000
_cell.angle_alpha   90.00
_cell.angle_beta   90.00
_cell.angle_gamma   90.00
#
_symmetry.space_group_name_H-M   'P 1'
#
loop_
_entity.id
_entity.type
_entity.pdbx_description
1 polymer ?
#
loop_
_entity_poly.entity_id
_entity_poly.type
_entity_poly.pdbx_seq_one_letter_code
_entity_poly.pdbx_strand_id
1 'polypeptide(L)'
;TQICNCSSMDLDVIPTGLTAKITVLNLAHNRIKHIRSQDLQQAVNLRALLLQSNKISSMDKDSFRSLGKLELLDLSNNSLTHLSPAWFGHLFSLQHLHLQGNSYRDLGESSPFSSLRNLSSLHLGNPQFSTIRQGNF
;
A
#
# COMPACT_ATOMS: atom_id res chain seq x y z
N THR A 1 -0.76 -16.74 -14.23
CA THR A 1 -1.10 -15.67 -13.25
C THR A 1 -2.21 -16.19 -12.38
N GLN A 2 -2.03 -16.21 -11.05
CA GLN A 2 -3.12 -16.58 -10.12
C GLN A 2 -3.67 -15.32 -9.46
N ILE A 3 -4.98 -15.13 -9.57
CA ILE A 3 -5.70 -13.95 -9.11
C ILE A 3 -6.61 -14.38 -7.96
N CYS A 4 -6.55 -13.65 -6.85
CA CYS A 4 -7.47 -13.78 -5.74
C CYS A 4 -8.32 -12.51 -5.68
N ASN A 5 -9.62 -12.64 -5.96
CA ASN A 5 -10.55 -11.52 -5.90
C ASN A 5 -11.45 -11.63 -4.68
N CYS A 6 -11.24 -10.72 -3.73
CA CYS A 6 -11.97 -10.59 -2.47
C CYS A 6 -12.57 -9.19 -2.30
N SER A 7 -12.82 -8.47 -3.40
CA SER A 7 -13.40 -7.13 -3.35
C SER A 7 -14.88 -7.15 -2.92
N SER A 8 -15.33 -6.12 -2.20
CA SER A 8 -16.74 -5.95 -1.81
C SER A 8 -17.32 -7.12 -1.00
N MET A 9 -16.50 -7.72 -0.14
CA MET A 9 -16.87 -8.87 0.71
C MET A 9 -17.09 -8.48 2.18
N ASP A 10 -17.19 -7.18 2.47
CA ASP A 10 -17.33 -6.64 3.82
C ASP A 10 -16.22 -7.06 4.79
N LEU A 11 -15.02 -7.34 4.27
CA LEU A 11 -13.89 -7.80 5.10
C LEU A 11 -13.37 -6.69 6.01
N ASP A 12 -13.26 -6.97 7.32
CA ASP A 12 -12.63 -6.08 8.29
C ASP A 12 -11.11 -6.28 8.41
N VAL A 13 -10.59 -7.39 7.88
CA VAL A 13 -9.17 -7.78 7.92
C VAL A 13 -8.76 -8.45 6.61
N ILE A 14 -7.45 -8.52 6.35
CA ILE A 14 -6.91 -9.32 5.25
C ILE A 14 -7.14 -10.81 5.55
N PRO A 15 -7.70 -11.61 4.61
CA PRO A 15 -7.92 -13.03 4.80
C PRO A 15 -6.61 -13.80 5.03
N THR A 16 -6.66 -14.84 5.86
CA THR A 16 -5.54 -15.76 6.05
C THR A 16 -5.41 -16.74 4.88
N GLY A 17 -4.29 -17.48 4.82
CA GLY A 17 -4.08 -18.50 3.79
C GLY A 17 -3.64 -17.95 2.43
N LEU A 18 -3.24 -16.68 2.36
CA LEU A 18 -2.57 -16.12 1.18
C LEU A 18 -1.22 -16.82 1.00
N THR A 19 -0.96 -17.36 -0.19
CA THR A 19 0.24 -18.14 -0.48
C THR A 19 1.08 -17.52 -1.58
N ALA A 20 2.30 -18.02 -1.74
CA ALA A 20 3.21 -17.65 -2.82
C ALA A 20 2.66 -17.94 -4.23
N LYS A 21 1.51 -18.62 -4.38
CA LYS A 21 0.91 -18.83 -5.69
C LYS A 21 0.21 -17.56 -6.21
N ILE A 22 -0.29 -16.72 -5.32
CA ILE A 22 -1.07 -15.52 -5.70
C ILE A 22 -0.13 -14.45 -6.28
N THR A 23 -0.53 -13.91 -7.43
CA THR A 23 0.18 -12.83 -8.13
C THR A 23 -0.61 -11.53 -8.16
N VAL A 24 -1.92 -11.60 -8.00
CA VAL A 24 -2.81 -10.42 -7.90
C VAL A 24 -3.78 -10.67 -6.76
N LEU A 25 -3.86 -9.73 -5.82
CA LEU A 25 -4.79 -9.75 -4.70
C LEU A 25 -5.65 -8.49 -4.74
N ASN A 26 -6.95 -8.69 -4.97
CA ASN A 26 -7.92 -7.62 -4.94
C ASN A 26 -8.71 -7.65 -3.63
N LEU A 27 -8.51 -6.64 -2.79
CA LEU A 27 -9.19 -6.41 -1.51
C LEU A 27 -9.91 -5.05 -1.51
N ALA A 28 -10.16 -4.46 -2.68
CA ALA A 28 -10.81 -3.18 -2.81
C ALA A 28 -12.25 -3.19 -2.25
N HIS A 29 -12.74 -2.02 -1.83
CA HIS A 29 -14.13 -1.85 -1.38
C HIS A 29 -14.50 -2.75 -0.19
N ASN A 30 -13.59 -2.92 0.76
CA ASN A 30 -13.84 -3.62 2.02
C ASN A 30 -13.83 -2.63 3.20
N ARG A 31 -13.70 -3.14 4.43
CA ARG A 31 -13.72 -2.36 5.67
C ARG A 31 -12.41 -2.50 6.45
N ILE A 32 -11.33 -2.91 5.78
CA ILE A 32 -10.03 -3.19 6.39
C ILE A 32 -9.50 -1.91 7.05
N LYS A 33 -9.11 -2.01 8.32
CA LYS A 33 -8.62 -0.86 9.12
C LYS A 33 -7.12 -0.85 9.34
N HIS A 34 -6.53 -2.04 9.38
CA HIS A 34 -5.13 -2.25 9.74
C HIS A 34 -4.52 -3.33 8.86
N ILE A 35 -3.28 -3.12 8.43
CA ILE A 35 -2.46 -4.16 7.79
C ILE A 35 -1.37 -4.55 8.79
N ARG A 36 -1.30 -5.83 9.10
CA ARG A 36 -0.32 -6.39 10.03
C ARG A 36 0.84 -7.04 9.29
N SER A 37 1.99 -7.13 9.95
CA SER A 37 3.23 -7.71 9.40
C SER A 37 3.04 -9.14 8.86
N GLN A 38 2.16 -9.93 9.48
CA GLN A 38 1.88 -11.31 9.10
C GLN A 38 0.90 -11.46 7.94
N ASP A 39 0.07 -10.46 7.65
CA ASP A 39 -1.10 -10.61 6.77
C ASP A 39 -0.70 -10.98 5.33
N LEU A 40 0.43 -10.43 4.86
CA LEU A 40 0.93 -10.60 3.48
C LEU A 40 2.29 -11.30 3.43
N GLN A 41 2.80 -11.80 4.56
CA GLN A 41 4.17 -12.30 4.67
C GLN A 41 4.49 -13.45 3.70
N GLN A 42 3.50 -14.31 3.42
CA GLN A 42 3.63 -15.49 2.57
C GLN A 42 3.33 -15.21 1.08
N ALA A 43 2.79 -14.04 0.74
CA ALA A 43 2.43 -13.65 -0.62
C ALA A 43 3.65 -13.12 -1.42
N VAL A 44 4.78 -13.83 -1.35
CA VAL A 44 6.09 -13.37 -1.85
C VAL A 44 6.18 -13.15 -3.38
N ASN A 45 5.19 -13.64 -4.14
CA ASN A 45 5.11 -13.48 -5.60
C ASN A 45 4.04 -12.47 -6.04
N LEU A 46 3.49 -11.70 -5.10
CA LEU A 46 2.47 -10.70 -5.41
C LEU A 46 3.05 -9.60 -6.29
N ARG A 47 2.36 -9.30 -7.40
CA ARG A 47 2.70 -8.24 -8.36
C ARG A 47 1.73 -7.05 -8.28
N ALA A 48 0.47 -7.30 -7.94
CA ALA A 48 -0.53 -6.25 -7.74
C ALA A 48 -1.33 -6.47 -6.45
N LEU A 49 -1.43 -5.41 -5.66
CA LEU A 49 -2.20 -5.36 -4.42
C LEU A 49 -3.16 -4.17 -4.49
N LEU A 50 -4.46 -4.47 -4.53
CA LEU A 50 -5.52 -3.47 -4.61
C LEU A 50 -6.23 -3.39 -3.26
N LEU A 51 -6.08 -2.25 -2.58
CA LEU A 51 -6.64 -1.97 -1.25
C LEU A 51 -7.45 -0.67 -1.24
N GLN A 52 -7.78 -0.13 -2.40
CA GLN A 52 -8.52 1.12 -2.50
C GLN A 52 -9.91 1.04 -1.88
N SER A 53 -10.40 2.16 -1.37
CA SER A 53 -11.73 2.27 -0.76
C SER A 53 -11.91 1.29 0.41
N ASN A 54 -10.93 1.26 1.30
CA ASN A 54 -11.00 0.60 2.61
C ASN A 54 -11.03 1.67 3.71
N LYS A 55 -10.75 1.29 4.96
CA LYS A 55 -10.69 2.18 6.13
C LYS A 55 -9.30 2.18 6.77
N ILE A 56 -8.26 1.91 5.98
CA ILE A 56 -6.90 1.67 6.49
C ILE A 56 -6.38 2.97 7.09
N SER A 57 -6.12 2.97 8.39
CA SER A 57 -5.59 4.14 9.12
C SER A 57 -4.18 3.91 9.65
N SER A 58 -3.75 2.65 9.77
CA SER A 58 -2.39 2.30 10.18
C SER A 58 -1.93 0.97 9.58
N MET A 59 -0.61 0.82 9.49
CA MET A 59 0.06 -0.39 9.00
C MET A 59 1.31 -0.62 9.85
N ASP A 60 1.59 -1.87 10.19
CA ASP A 60 2.85 -2.22 10.86
C ASP A 60 4.05 -1.87 9.97
N LYS A 61 5.21 -1.62 10.59
CA LYS A 61 6.45 -1.25 9.89
C LYS A 61 6.87 -2.26 8.80
N ASP A 62 6.60 -3.55 9.02
CA ASP A 62 7.02 -4.67 8.16
C ASP A 62 5.86 -5.25 7.32
N SER A 63 4.71 -4.57 7.26
CA SER A 63 3.49 -5.03 6.54
C SER A 63 3.73 -5.46 5.10
N PHE A 64 4.65 -4.79 4.40
CA PHE A 64 4.98 -5.06 3.01
C PHE A 64 6.40 -5.61 2.81
N ARG A 65 7.07 -6.05 3.88
CA ARG A 65 8.47 -6.47 3.86
C ARG A 65 8.77 -7.58 2.85
N SER A 66 7.84 -8.51 2.66
CA SER A 66 7.99 -9.65 1.74
C SER A 66 7.64 -9.33 0.28
N LEU A 67 7.14 -8.12 -0.02
CA LEU A 67 6.52 -7.80 -1.30
C LEU A 67 7.51 -7.18 -2.31
N GLY A 68 8.74 -7.69 -2.36
CA GLY A 68 9.80 -7.15 -3.24
C GLY A 68 9.53 -7.26 -4.75
N LYS A 69 8.54 -8.07 -5.16
CA LYS A 69 8.07 -8.24 -6.55
C LYS A 69 6.83 -7.41 -6.88
N LEU A 70 6.31 -6.62 -5.92
CA LEU A 70 5.13 -5.82 -6.14
C LEU A 70 5.43 -4.70 -7.12
N GLU A 71 4.58 -4.57 -8.13
CA GLU A 71 4.69 -3.57 -9.20
C GLU A 71 3.60 -2.50 -9.06
N LEU A 72 2.44 -2.87 -8.53
CA LEU A 72 1.31 -1.98 -8.30
C LEU A 72 0.80 -2.10 -6.86
N LEU A 73 0.73 -0.96 -6.18
CA LEU A 73 0.11 -0.80 -4.87
C LEU A 73 -0.93 0.31 -4.92
N ASP A 74 -2.19 -0.05 -4.69
CA ASP A 74 -3.27 0.94 -4.56
C ASP A 74 -3.78 1.03 -3.12
N LEU A 75 -3.44 2.11 -2.44
CA LEU A 75 -3.90 2.49 -1.11
C LEU A 75 -4.82 3.72 -1.15
N SER A 76 -5.33 4.08 -2.33
CA SER A 76 -6.16 5.28 -2.49
C SER A 76 -7.49 5.17 -1.73
N ASN A 77 -8.07 6.32 -1.38
CA ASN A 77 -9.34 6.40 -0.67
C ASN A 77 -9.37 5.55 0.62
N ASN A 78 -8.35 5.74 1.46
CA ASN A 78 -8.23 5.17 2.80
C ASN A 78 -8.15 6.30 3.84
N SER A 79 -7.75 5.99 5.06
CA SER A 79 -7.69 6.93 6.19
C SER A 79 -6.27 7.18 6.69
N LEU A 80 -5.25 7.05 5.84
CA LEU A 80 -3.85 7.24 6.22
C LEU A 80 -3.61 8.71 6.57
N THR A 81 -3.16 8.97 7.78
CA THR A 81 -2.86 10.34 8.30
C THR A 81 -1.39 10.73 8.18
N HIS A 82 -0.53 9.77 7.85
CA HIS A 82 0.90 9.95 7.61
C HIS A 82 1.40 8.86 6.67
N LEU A 83 2.62 9.02 6.14
CA LEU A 83 3.29 8.04 5.31
C LEU A 83 4.63 7.68 5.94
N SER A 84 4.77 6.41 6.38
CA SER A 84 6.03 5.93 6.94
C SER A 84 6.96 5.43 5.82
N PRO A 85 8.22 5.88 5.75
CA PRO A 85 9.22 5.33 4.83
C PRO A 85 9.42 3.82 4.98
N ALA A 86 9.19 3.28 6.19
CA ALA A 86 9.37 1.85 6.46
C ALA A 86 8.41 0.96 5.65
N TRP A 87 7.19 1.44 5.37
CA TRP A 87 6.19 0.69 4.60
C TRP A 87 6.66 0.41 3.16
N PHE A 88 7.39 1.34 2.58
CA PHE A 88 7.82 1.28 1.18
C PHE A 88 9.24 0.74 1.00
N GLY A 89 10.01 0.65 2.10
CA GLY A 89 11.45 0.34 2.12
C GLY A 89 11.90 -0.93 1.40
N HIS A 90 11.00 -1.89 1.15
CA HIS A 90 11.30 -3.17 0.50
C HIS A 90 10.61 -3.36 -0.85
N LEU A 91 9.86 -2.36 -1.34
CA LEU A 91 9.08 -2.44 -2.58
C LEU A 91 9.93 -2.09 -3.80
N PHE A 92 11.03 -2.82 -4.00
CA PHE A 92 12.06 -2.49 -5.00
C PHE A 92 11.57 -2.51 -6.45
N SER A 93 10.54 -3.33 -6.73
CA SER A 93 9.96 -3.48 -8.06
C SER A 93 8.78 -2.54 -8.33
N LEU A 94 8.40 -1.69 -7.37
CA LEU A 94 7.17 -0.91 -7.46
C LEU A 94 7.26 0.12 -8.59
N GLN A 95 6.26 0.14 -9.45
CA GLN A 95 6.14 1.03 -10.61
C GLN A 95 5.00 2.04 -10.43
N HIS A 96 3.90 1.60 -9.83
CA HIS A 96 2.68 2.40 -9.66
C HIS A 96 2.28 2.43 -8.18
N LEU A 97 2.23 3.63 -7.61
CA LEU A 97 1.80 3.86 -6.23
C LEU A 97 0.65 4.87 -6.19
N HIS A 98 -0.50 4.44 -5.69
CA HIS A 98 -1.67 5.29 -5.52
C HIS A 98 -1.94 5.55 -4.03
N LEU A 99 -1.94 6.82 -3.64
CA LEU A 99 -2.12 7.28 -2.27
C LEU A 99 -3.12 8.44 -2.17
N GLN A 100 -3.73 8.85 -3.29
CA GLN A 100 -4.72 9.92 -3.31
C GLN A 100 -5.96 9.59 -2.47
N GLY A 101 -6.66 10.62 -1.98
CA GLY A 101 -7.89 10.44 -1.20
C GLY A 101 -7.70 9.92 0.23
N ASN A 102 -6.47 10.00 0.77
CA ASN A 102 -6.17 9.77 2.18
C ASN A 102 -6.30 11.06 3.01
N SER A 103 -5.65 11.15 4.17
CA SER A 103 -5.73 12.31 5.08
C SER A 103 -4.36 12.77 5.63
N TYR A 104 -3.27 12.45 4.94
CA TYR A 104 -1.94 12.94 5.29
C TYR A 104 -1.81 14.43 4.93
N ARG A 105 -1.15 15.20 5.80
CA ARG A 105 -0.94 16.65 5.60
C ARG A 105 0.29 16.97 4.75
N ASP A 106 1.32 16.15 4.90
CA ASP A 106 2.59 16.25 4.18
C ASP A 106 3.19 14.84 3.96
N LEU A 107 4.38 14.78 3.38
CA LEU A 107 5.13 13.54 3.14
C LEU A 107 6.21 13.28 4.21
N GLY A 108 6.18 14.01 5.33
CA GLY A 108 7.23 14.00 6.35
C GLY A 108 8.46 14.85 5.99
N GLU A 109 9.50 14.78 6.83
CA GLU A 109 10.76 15.52 6.64
C GLU A 109 11.64 14.91 5.55
N SER A 110 11.57 13.60 5.36
CA SER A 110 12.32 12.84 4.36
C SER A 110 11.37 12.14 3.39
N SER A 111 11.84 11.84 2.17
CA SER A 111 11.02 11.15 1.19
C SER A 111 10.68 9.72 1.65
N PRO A 112 9.39 9.39 1.81
CA PRO A 112 8.95 8.03 2.11
C PRO A 112 9.16 7.09 0.92
N PHE A 113 9.48 7.64 -0.26
CA PHE A 113 9.61 6.93 -1.53
C PHE A 113 11.07 6.71 -1.95
N SER A 114 12.05 7.12 -1.15
CA SER A 114 13.49 7.07 -1.45
C SER A 114 14.03 5.69 -1.86
N SER A 115 13.35 4.60 -1.47
CA SER A 115 13.71 3.23 -1.83
C SER A 115 13.07 2.72 -3.13
N LEU A 116 12.07 3.43 -3.67
CA LEU A 116 11.26 3.02 -4.82
C LEU A 116 11.95 3.35 -6.14
N ARG A 117 13.05 2.65 -6.44
CA ARG A 117 13.93 2.94 -7.59
C ARG A 117 13.28 2.77 -8.97
N ASN A 118 12.21 1.99 -9.05
CA ASN A 118 11.49 1.69 -10.29
C ASN A 118 10.16 2.46 -10.43
N LEU A 119 9.89 3.41 -9.53
CA LEU A 119 8.62 4.12 -9.52
C LEU A 119 8.51 5.02 -10.76
N SER A 120 7.49 4.78 -11.56
CA SER A 120 7.21 5.51 -12.80
C SER A 120 5.93 6.34 -12.70
N SER A 121 5.00 5.96 -11.82
CA SER A 121 3.80 6.73 -11.53
C SER A 121 3.52 6.81 -10.04
N LEU A 122 3.35 8.04 -9.56
CA LEU A 122 3.02 8.35 -8.19
C LEU A 122 1.78 9.26 -8.15
N HIS A 123 0.68 8.74 -7.62
CA HIS A 123 -0.56 9.48 -7.46
C HIS A 123 -0.72 9.89 -6.00
N LEU A 124 -0.54 11.19 -5.76
CA LEU A 124 -0.71 11.84 -4.45
C LEU A 124 -1.84 12.86 -4.53
N GLY A 125 -2.27 13.32 -3.35
CA GLY A 125 -3.22 14.41 -3.23
C GLY A 125 -4.42 14.04 -2.39
N ASN A 126 -4.80 14.94 -1.50
CA ASN A 126 -6.02 14.86 -0.72
C ASN A 126 -6.37 16.27 -0.21
N PRO A 127 -7.59 16.51 0.32
CA PRO A 127 -8.01 17.83 0.77
C PRO A 127 -7.16 18.46 1.90
N GLN A 128 -6.39 17.65 2.63
CA GLN A 128 -5.52 18.09 3.73
C GLN A 128 -4.05 18.24 3.29
N PHE A 129 -3.69 17.83 2.07
CA PHE A 129 -2.31 17.87 1.59
C PHE A 129 -1.93 19.30 1.19
N SER A 130 -1.14 19.97 2.04
CA SER A 130 -0.85 21.40 1.90
C SER A 130 0.63 21.72 1.71
N THR A 131 1.53 20.79 2.04
CA THR A 131 2.97 21.08 2.16
C THR A 131 3.79 20.05 1.41
N ILE A 132 4.68 20.55 0.55
CA ILE A 132 5.75 19.79 -0.11
C ILE A 132 7.08 20.44 0.27
N ARG A 133 8.05 19.65 0.71
CA ARG A 133 9.40 20.05 1.09
C ARG A 133 10.40 19.59 0.04
N GLN A 134 11.54 20.29 -0.04
CA GLN A 134 12.61 19.97 -1.00
C GLN A 134 13.09 18.50 -0.91
N GLY A 135 13.11 17.90 0.28
CA GLY A 135 13.54 16.51 0.48
C GLY A 135 12.47 15.43 0.27
N ASN A 136 11.27 15.79 -0.20
CA ASN A 136 10.19 14.83 -0.38
C ASN A 136 10.27 14.03 -1.70
N PHE A 137 10.99 14.53 -2.71
CA PHE A 137 11.15 13.90 -4.02
C PHE A 137 12.61 13.92 -4.46
#